data_AF-A0A396I3E5-F1
#
_entry.id   AF-A0A396I3E5-F1
#
_cell.length_a   1.000
_cell.length_b   1.000
_cell.length_c   1.000
_cell.angle_alpha   90.00
_cell.angle_beta   90.00
_cell.angle_gamma   90.00
#
_symmetry.space_group_name_H-M   'P 1'
#
loop_
_entity.id
_entity.type
_entity.pdbx_description
1 polymer ?
#
loop_
_entity_poly.entity_id
_entity_poly.type
_entity_poly.pdbx_seq_one_letter_code
_entity_poly.pdbx_strand_id
1 'polypeptide(L)'
;MNVRRELVYKVIKLYNISYMHKKEIMAKVLKLVNVMIIFLALVLVAMNVNADVINCTQDSDCHSIGCLSHLKPKCTMLGFFFNAFVGICECDQVM
;
A
#
# COMPACT_ATOMS: atom_id res chain seq x y z
N MET A 1 30.43 -26.35 46.37
CA MET A 1 29.72 -25.06 46.13
C MET A 1 29.98 -24.42 44.76
N ASN A 2 30.92 -24.91 43.92
CA ASN A 2 31.26 -24.25 42.64
C ASN A 2 30.31 -24.57 41.47
N VAL A 3 29.81 -25.80 41.38
CA VAL A 3 29.00 -26.29 40.24
C VAL A 3 27.67 -25.52 40.08
N ARG A 4 27.02 -25.15 41.19
CA ARG A 4 25.75 -24.39 41.16
C ARG A 4 25.95 -22.98 40.60
N ARG A 5 27.10 -22.33 40.86
CA ARG A 5 27.42 -21.01 40.30
C ARG A 5 27.69 -21.06 38.81
N GLU A 6 28.38 -22.10 38.33
CA GLU A 6 28.61 -22.27 36.89
C GLU A 6 27.32 -22.50 36.10
N LEU A 7 26.40 -23.29 36.65
CA LEU A 7 25.09 -23.54 36.05
C LEU A 7 24.27 -22.25 35.95
N VAL A 8 24.20 -21.48 37.03
CA VAL A 8 23.51 -20.18 37.04
C VAL A 8 24.12 -19.23 36.01
N TYR A 9 25.45 -19.14 35.90
CA TYR A 9 26.11 -18.30 34.91
C TYR A 9 25.79 -18.71 33.47
N LYS A 10 25.80 -20.02 33.16
CA LYS A 10 25.42 -20.53 31.84
C LYS A 10 23.97 -20.18 31.47
N VAL A 11 23.04 -20.30 32.41
CA VAL A 11 21.62 -19.96 32.20
C VAL A 11 21.45 -18.47 31.91
N ILE A 12 22.07 -17.59 32.72
CA ILE A 12 22.00 -16.14 32.51
C ILE A 12 22.58 -15.75 31.14
N LYS A 13 23.71 -16.36 30.76
CA LYS A 13 24.34 -16.10 29.47
C LYS A 13 23.44 -16.51 28.30
N LEU A 14 22.82 -17.69 28.36
CA LEU A 14 21.88 -18.16 27.34
C LEU A 14 20.65 -17.27 27.23
N TYR A 15 20.10 -16.84 28.37
CA TYR A 15 18.97 -15.92 28.41
C TYR A 15 19.30 -14.59 27.73
N ASN A 16 20.45 -13.99 28.04
CA ASN A 16 20.87 -12.73 27.43
C ASN A 16 21.07 -12.84 25.92
N ILE A 17 21.66 -13.95 25.43
CA ILE A 17 21.83 -14.18 23.98
C ILE A 17 20.45 -14.29 23.30
N SER A 18 19.53 -15.08 23.87
CA SER A 18 18.18 -15.22 23.33
C SER A 18 17.43 -13.88 23.30
N TYR A 19 17.56 -13.08 24.36
CA TYR A 19 16.93 -11.78 24.46
C TYR A 19 17.49 -10.78 23.44
N MET A 20 18.82 -10.73 23.26
CA MET A 20 19.44 -9.86 22.26
C MET A 20 19.03 -10.25 20.84
N HIS A 21 18.99 -11.56 20.54
CA HIS A 21 18.58 -12.05 19.23
C HIS A 21 17.11 -11.67 18.92
N LYS A 22 16.21 -11.78 19.91
CA LYS A 22 14.81 -11.36 19.76
C LYS A 22 14.69 -9.86 19.47
N LYS A 23 15.45 -9.03 20.18
CA LYS A 23 15.50 -7.57 19.94
C LYS A 23 15.95 -7.24 18.52
N GLU A 24 16.99 -7.92 18.04
CA GLU A 24 17.51 -7.69 16.70
C GLU A 24 16.50 -8.08 15.61
N ILE A 25 15.81 -9.21 15.77
CA ILE A 25 14.75 -9.63 14.85
C ILE A 25 13.62 -8.59 14.83
N MET A 26 13.12 -8.18 16.00
CA MET A 26 12.03 -7.20 16.09
C MET A 26 12.42 -5.86 15.45
N ALA A 27 13.67 -5.41 15.64
CA ALA A 27 14.17 -4.20 14.99
C ALA A 27 14.24 -4.34 13.45
N LYS A 28 14.65 -5.50 12.94
CA LYS A 28 14.67 -5.79 11.49
C LYS A 28 13.26 -5.80 10.91
N VAL A 29 12.31 -6.45 11.58
CA VAL A 29 10.90 -6.49 11.16
C VAL A 29 10.31 -5.08 11.15
N LEU A 30 10.52 -4.30 12.21
CA LEU A 30 10.00 -2.93 12.30
C LEU A 30 10.55 -2.04 11.18
N LYS A 31 11.83 -2.17 10.84
CA LYS A 31 12.44 -1.47 9.70
C LYS A 31 11.74 -1.83 8.38
N LEU A 32 11.50 -3.11 8.14
CA LEU A 32 10.85 -3.60 6.92
C LEU A 32 9.39 -3.11 6.83
N VAL A 33 8.64 -3.18 7.94
CA VAL A 33 7.27 -2.66 8.02
C VAL A 33 7.24 -1.16 7.76
N ASN A 34 8.18 -0.40 8.32
CA ASN A 34 8.24 1.05 8.10
C ASN A 34 8.48 1.39 6.62
N VAL A 35 9.39 0.67 5.95
CA VAL A 35 9.61 0.84 4.50
C VAL A 35 8.35 0.49 3.71
N MET A 36 7.65 -0.60 4.03
CA MET A 36 6.38 -0.96 3.38
C MET A 36 5.31 0.12 3.55
N ILE A 37 5.17 0.69 4.75
CA ILE A 37 4.22 1.78 5.01
C ILE A 37 4.55 3.01 4.15
N ILE A 38 5.83 3.37 4.03
CA ILE A 38 6.26 4.50 3.18
C ILE A 38 5.89 4.24 1.72
N PHE A 39 6.16 3.04 1.20
CA PHE A 39 5.77 2.69 -0.18
C PHE A 39 4.26 2.75 -0.39
N LEU A 40 3.46 2.21 0.54
CA LEU A 40 2.01 2.28 0.47
C LEU A 40 1.51 3.73 0.50
N ALA A 41 2.07 4.57 1.36
CA ALA A 41 1.73 5.99 1.43
C ALA A 41 2.07 6.72 0.12
N LEU A 42 3.26 6.47 -0.45
CA LEU A 42 3.65 7.05 -1.73
C LEU A 42 2.73 6.62 -2.87
N VAL A 43 2.32 5.35 -2.90
CA VAL A 43 1.37 4.82 -3.90
C VAL A 43 0.00 5.46 -3.73
N LEU A 44 -0.52 5.59 -2.51
CA LEU A 44 -1.77 6.29 -2.24
C LEU A 44 -1.72 7.76 -2.66
N VAL A 45 -0.63 8.45 -2.35
CA VAL A 45 -0.42 9.84 -2.77
C VAL A 45 -0.34 9.92 -4.29
N ALA A 46 0.40 9.04 -4.96
CA ALA A 46 0.52 9.03 -6.42
C ALA A 46 -0.84 8.79 -7.10
N MET A 47 -1.64 7.86 -6.59
CA MET A 47 -3.03 7.68 -7.05
C MET A 47 -3.90 8.91 -6.78
N ASN A 48 -3.63 9.64 -5.69
CA ASN A 48 -4.35 10.87 -5.35
C ASN A 48 -3.84 12.13 -6.08
N VAL A 49 -2.61 12.16 -6.59
CA VAL A 49 -2.11 13.30 -7.39
C VAL A 49 -2.74 13.29 -8.79
N ASN A 50 -3.08 12.09 -9.29
CA ASN A 50 -3.95 11.94 -10.45
C ASN A 50 -5.44 12.00 -10.08
N ALA A 51 -5.78 12.37 -8.83
CA ALA A 51 -7.15 12.62 -8.40
C ALA A 51 -7.67 14.01 -8.78
N ASP A 52 -7.24 14.54 -9.93
CA ASP A 52 -8.25 14.99 -10.91
C ASP A 52 -9.00 13.73 -11.41
N VAL A 53 -9.62 13.03 -10.46
CA VAL A 53 -10.67 12.07 -10.75
C VAL A 53 -11.74 12.97 -11.34
N ILE A 54 -11.80 13.01 -12.67
CA ILE A 54 -13.02 13.41 -13.34
C ILE A 54 -14.01 12.33 -12.90
N ASN A 55 -14.62 12.55 -11.73
CA ASN A 55 -15.72 11.77 -11.19
C ASN A 55 -16.85 12.00 -12.17
N CYS A 56 -16.81 11.25 -13.27
CA CYS A 56 -17.88 11.28 -14.23
C CYS A 56 -19.01 10.46 -13.62
N THR A 57 -20.20 10.99 -13.70
CA THR A 57 -21.42 10.24 -13.42
C THR A 57 -22.15 9.94 -14.72
N GLN A 58 -21.89 10.75 -15.74
CA GLN A 58 -22.50 10.68 -17.05
C GLN A 58 -21.44 10.88 -18.14
N ASP A 59 -21.67 10.34 -19.33
CA ASP A 59 -20.75 10.47 -20.47
C ASP A 59 -20.49 11.94 -20.86
N SER A 60 -21.44 12.83 -20.55
CA SER A 60 -21.30 14.28 -20.76
C SER A 60 -20.19 14.92 -19.93
N ASP A 61 -19.85 14.34 -18.78
CA ASP A 61 -18.83 14.86 -17.87
C ASP A 61 -17.42 14.68 -18.46
N CYS A 62 -17.30 13.84 -19.49
CA CYS A 62 -16.05 13.47 -20.16
C CYS A 62 -15.78 14.29 -21.44
N HIS A 63 -16.53 15.36 -21.68
CA HIS A 63 -16.42 16.19 -22.91
C HIS A 63 -15.04 16.85 -23.08
N SER A 64 -14.29 17.03 -21.99
CA SER A 64 -12.96 17.65 -21.98
C SER A 64 -11.85 16.78 -22.59
N ILE A 65 -12.12 15.50 -22.83
CA ILE A 65 -11.12 14.55 -23.32
C ILE A 65 -11.16 14.54 -24.85
N GLY A 66 -10.09 15.03 -25.46
CA GLY A 66 -9.91 14.98 -26.90
C GLY A 66 -9.69 13.54 -27.36
N CYS A 67 -10.76 12.83 -27.70
CA CYS A 67 -10.68 11.51 -28.32
C CYS A 67 -10.38 11.64 -29.83
N LEU A 68 -9.68 10.64 -30.38
CA LEU A 68 -9.50 10.50 -31.84
C LEU A 68 -10.86 10.35 -32.53
N SER A 69 -10.98 10.77 -33.79
CA SER A 69 -12.24 10.94 -34.54
C SER A 69 -13.18 9.72 -34.63
N HIS A 70 -12.73 8.54 -34.21
CA HIS A 70 -13.51 7.29 -34.19
C HIS A 70 -13.93 6.83 -32.79
N LEU A 71 -13.51 7.53 -31.73
CA LEU A 71 -13.83 7.19 -30.35
C LEU A 71 -14.64 8.31 -29.71
N LYS A 72 -15.61 7.93 -28.87
CA LYS A 72 -16.39 8.88 -28.07
C LYS A 72 -15.96 8.79 -26.60
N PRO A 73 -15.89 9.92 -25.89
CA PRO A 73 -15.66 9.90 -24.46
C PRO A 73 -16.86 9.26 -23.77
N LYS A 74 -16.59 8.35 -22.84
CA LYS A 74 -17.58 7.57 -22.10
C LYS A 74 -17.15 7.47 -20.64
N CYS A 75 -18.11 7.44 -19.74
CA CYS A 75 -17.88 7.27 -18.33
C CYS A 75 -17.96 5.80 -17.94
N THR A 76 -16.84 5.22 -17.52
CA THR A 76 -16.75 3.85 -17.03
C THR A 76 -16.70 3.84 -15.51
N MET A 77 -17.67 3.17 -14.88
CA MET A 77 -17.72 3.00 -13.42
C MET A 77 -16.76 1.89 -12.97
N LEU A 78 -15.70 2.26 -12.24
CA LEU A 78 -14.83 1.32 -11.55
C LEU A 78 -15.36 1.10 -10.12
N GLY A 79 -15.72 -0.14 -9.81
CA GLY A 79 -16.06 -0.54 -8.45
C GLY A 79 -14.80 -0.89 -7.65
N PHE A 80 -14.51 -0.15 -6.58
CA PHE A 80 -13.50 -0.56 -5.60
C PHE A 80 -14.12 -1.45 -4.51
N PHE A 81 -13.29 -2.30 -3.89
CA PHE A 81 -13.63 -3.22 -2.80
C PHE A 81 -14.30 -2.58 -1.56
N PHE A 82 -14.41 -1.25 -1.49
CA PHE A 82 -14.97 -0.48 -0.36
C PHE A 82 -16.26 0.28 -0.69
N ASN A 83 -17.13 -0.24 -1.56
CA ASN A 83 -18.43 0.38 -1.94
C ASN A 83 -18.35 1.82 -2.49
N ALA A 84 -17.15 2.29 -2.83
CA ALA A 84 -16.95 3.55 -3.53
C ALA A 84 -16.94 3.25 -5.03
N PHE A 85 -17.93 3.81 -5.75
CA PHE A 85 -17.93 3.84 -7.21
C PHE A 85 -17.19 5.10 -7.65
N VAL A 86 -16.17 4.91 -8.48
CA VAL A 86 -15.46 6.02 -9.11
C VAL A 86 -15.69 5.90 -10.61
N GLY A 87 -16.30 6.92 -11.19
CA GLY A 87 -16.39 7.03 -12.64
C GLY A 87 -15.07 7.56 -13.18
N ILE A 88 -14.53 6.90 -14.20
CA ILE A 88 -13.40 7.40 -14.98
C ILE A 88 -13.85 7.62 -16.41
N CYS A 89 -13.28 8.63 -17.04
CA CYS A 89 -13.54 8.88 -18.44
C CYS A 89 -12.56 8.13 -19.33
N GLU A 90 -13.08 7.43 -20.33
CA GLU A 90 -12.31 6.68 -21.31
C GLU A 90 -12.84 6.97 -22.73
N CYS A 91 -11.99 6.81 -23.74
CA CYS A 91 -12.41 6.89 -25.14
C CYS A 91 -12.82 5.49 -25.61
N ASP A 92 -14.12 5.26 -25.82
CA ASP A 92 -14.67 3.97 -26.26
C ASP A 92 -15.12 4.03 -27.72
N GLN A 93 -15.10 2.89 -28.42
CA GLN A 93 -15.56 2.81 -29.82
C GLN A 93 -17.09 2.87 -29.87
N VAL A 94 -17.60 3.66 -30.81
CA VAL A 94 -19.05 3.74 -31.05
C VAL A 94 -19.45 2.49 -31.84
N MET A 95 -20.08 1.53 -31.18
CA MET A 95 -20.79 0.43 -31.84
C MET A 95 -22.21 0.87 -32.22
#